data_AF-A0A0K2RQY7-F1
#
_entry.id   AF-A0A0K2RQY7-F1
#
_cell.length_a   1.000
_cell.length_b   1.000
_cell.length_c   1.000
_cell.angle_alpha   90.00
_cell.angle_beta   90.00
_cell.angle_gamma   90.00
#
_symmetry.space_group_name_H-M   'P 1'
#
loop_
_entity.id
_entity.type
_entity.pdbx_description
1 polymer ?
#
loop_
_entity_poly.entity_id
_entity_poly.type
_entity_poly.pdbx_seq_one_letter_code
_entity_poly.pdbx_strand_id
1 'polypeptide(L)'
;MKSDYPDAEMRENVDDFPAPALGRGPSGLNPIGLPNKKDLVKWGVTTVARQLVKKPAAESAERPQGFLAHRDNRWFRLAHYDSVVVSNADGTAASWYKRDPDKLKSMLAEAGKLHANLYRQWEELSEQYRKALPEITSMEAWKKTFGLADEEGH
;
A
#
# COMPACT_ATOMS: atom_id res chain seq x y z
N MET A 1 -14.02 5.01 1.66
CA MET A 1 -12.57 5.24 1.54
C MET A 1 -11.80 3.93 1.28
N LYS A 2 -11.89 2.88 2.11
CA LYS A 2 -11.25 1.58 1.75
C LYS A 2 -11.92 0.90 0.55
N SER A 3 -13.24 1.02 0.41
CA SER A 3 -14.05 0.48 -0.69
C SER A 3 -13.69 0.98 -2.09
N ASP A 4 -12.98 2.12 -2.20
CA ASP A 4 -12.77 2.82 -3.48
C ASP A 4 -11.46 2.36 -4.18
N TYR A 5 -10.84 1.30 -3.64
CA TYR A 5 -9.54 0.79 -4.04
C TYR A 5 -9.67 -0.71 -4.38
N PRO A 6 -9.47 -1.12 -5.64
CA PRO A 6 -9.66 -2.51 -6.06
C PRO A 6 -8.67 -3.48 -5.41
N ASP A 7 -7.52 -2.98 -4.94
CA ASP A 7 -6.54 -3.73 -4.16
C ASP A 7 -6.98 -3.96 -2.70
N ALA A 8 -7.99 -3.22 -2.23
CA ALA A 8 -8.56 -3.37 -0.89
C ALA A 8 -9.73 -4.38 -0.83
N GLU A 9 -10.24 -4.81 -1.98
CA GLU A 9 -11.18 -5.92 -2.11
C GLU A 9 -10.40 -7.25 -2.11
N MET A 10 -10.58 -8.02 -1.04
CA MET A 10 -10.03 -9.37 -0.95
C MET A 10 -11.10 -10.37 -1.39
N ARG A 11 -10.75 -11.28 -2.30
CA ARG A 11 -11.60 -12.42 -2.66
C ARG A 11 -11.02 -13.68 -2.04
N GLU A 12 -11.88 -14.56 -1.53
CA GLU A 12 -11.47 -15.79 -0.86
C GLU A 12 -10.81 -16.78 -1.83
N ASN A 13 -11.32 -16.89 -3.06
CA ASN A 13 -10.74 -17.78 -4.05
C ASN A 13 -9.93 -17.03 -5.11
N VAL A 14 -8.70 -17.49 -5.32
CA VAL A 14 -7.80 -16.99 -6.38
C VAL A 14 -8.38 -17.28 -7.78
N ASP A 15 -9.15 -18.36 -7.92
CA ASP A 15 -9.81 -18.75 -9.16
C ASP A 15 -11.00 -17.84 -9.52
N ASP A 16 -11.45 -16.97 -8.60
CA ASP A 16 -12.48 -15.95 -8.88
C ASP A 16 -11.93 -14.78 -9.72
N PHE A 17 -10.61 -14.73 -9.92
CA PHE A 17 -9.96 -13.76 -10.80
C PHE A 17 -9.81 -14.32 -12.22
N PRO A 18 -9.91 -13.48 -13.26
CA PRO A 18 -9.74 -13.95 -14.63
C PRO A 18 -8.35 -14.55 -14.80
N ALA A 19 -8.26 -15.69 -15.49
CA ALA A 19 -6.98 -16.35 -15.72
C ALA A 19 -6.00 -15.41 -16.47
N PRO A 20 -4.70 -15.42 -16.13
CA PRO A 20 -3.68 -14.73 -16.90
C PRO A 20 -3.67 -15.17 -18.37
N ALA A 21 -3.10 -14.33 -19.24
CA ALA A 21 -2.89 -14.70 -20.64
C ALA A 21 -2.03 -15.97 -20.75
N LEU A 22 -2.39 -16.86 -21.69
CA LEU A 22 -1.72 -18.13 -21.94
C LEU A 22 -0.20 -17.94 -22.15
N GLY A 23 0.61 -18.71 -21.43
CA GLY A 23 2.09 -18.66 -21.51
C GLY A 23 2.80 -18.10 -20.28
N ARG A 24 2.06 -17.57 -19.29
CA ARG A 24 2.63 -17.10 -18.02
C ARG A 24 1.87 -17.74 -16.85
N GLY A 25 2.28 -18.97 -16.47
CA GLY A 25 1.69 -19.70 -15.35
C GLY A 25 1.90 -19.00 -14.00
N PRO A 26 1.39 -19.58 -12.88
CA PRO A 26 1.55 -19.01 -11.54
C PRO A 26 3.01 -18.74 -11.15
N SER A 27 3.93 -19.55 -11.70
CA SER A 27 5.38 -19.42 -11.52
C SER A 27 6.13 -18.93 -12.78
N GLY A 28 5.41 -18.54 -13.84
CA GLY A 28 5.98 -18.09 -15.12
C GLY A 28 6.56 -16.67 -15.09
N LEU A 29 6.74 -16.13 -13.89
CA LEU A 29 7.29 -14.82 -13.63
C LEU A 29 8.80 -15.01 -13.51
N ASN A 30 9.56 -14.47 -14.47
CA ASN A 30 11.03 -14.46 -14.35
C ASN A 30 11.40 -13.90 -12.96
N PRO A 31 12.33 -14.54 -12.23
CA PRO A 31 12.72 -14.06 -10.91
C PRO A 31 13.40 -12.71 -11.06
N ILE A 32 12.62 -11.64 -10.92
CA ILE A 32 13.14 -10.29 -10.84
C ILE A 32 13.79 -10.18 -9.46
N GLY A 33 15.12 -10.22 -9.46
CA GLY A 33 15.94 -9.96 -8.29
C GLY A 33 16.01 -8.45 -8.00
N LEU A 34 16.37 -8.10 -6.78
CA LEU A 34 16.73 -6.74 -6.43
C LEU A 34 17.93 -6.31 -7.31
N PRO A 35 17.95 -5.10 -7.89
CA PRO A 35 19.15 -4.60 -8.55
C PRO A 35 20.33 -4.55 -7.57
N ASN A 36 21.54 -4.68 -8.10
CA ASN A 36 22.76 -4.48 -7.33
C ASN A 36 22.79 -3.07 -6.72
N LYS A 37 23.43 -2.92 -5.55
CA LYS A 37 23.49 -1.64 -4.82
C LYS A 37 23.95 -0.45 -5.68
N LYS A 38 24.87 -0.69 -6.61
CA LYS A 38 25.43 0.33 -7.52
C LYS A 38 24.41 0.83 -8.54
N ASP A 39 23.48 -0.02 -8.96
CA ASP A 39 22.46 0.30 -9.97
C ASP A 39 21.11 0.68 -9.35
N LEU A 40 20.97 0.57 -8.02
CA LEU A 40 19.71 0.75 -7.31
C LEU A 40 19.09 2.12 -7.55
N VAL A 41 19.89 3.19 -7.53
CA VAL A 41 19.40 4.57 -7.78
C VAL A 41 18.86 4.69 -9.20
N LYS A 42 19.64 4.25 -10.19
CA LYS A 42 19.22 4.27 -11.61
C LYS A 42 17.96 3.45 -11.82
N TRP A 43 17.92 2.23 -11.30
CA TRP A 43 16.76 1.36 -11.37
C TRP A 43 15.54 2.01 -10.70
N GLY A 44 15.71 2.62 -9.52
CA GLY A 44 14.64 3.32 -8.80
C GLY A 44 14.06 4.46 -9.61
N VAL A 45 14.91 5.33 -10.16
CA VAL A 45 14.47 6.45 -11.03
C VAL A 45 13.73 5.93 -12.26
N THR A 46 14.27 4.93 -12.95
CA THR A 46 13.60 4.36 -14.14
C THR A 46 12.27 3.70 -13.80
N THR A 47 12.18 3.06 -12.63
CA THR A 47 10.96 2.39 -12.15
C THR A 47 9.90 3.43 -11.82
N VAL A 48 10.24 4.47 -11.06
CA VAL A 48 9.32 5.57 -10.73
C VAL A 48 8.85 6.26 -12.02
N ALA A 49 9.76 6.58 -12.94
CA ALA A 49 9.40 7.19 -14.22
C ALA A 49 8.43 6.31 -15.02
N ARG A 50 8.66 4.99 -15.08
CA ARG A 50 7.71 4.05 -15.69
C ARG A 50 6.34 4.12 -15.03
N GLN A 51 6.31 4.04 -13.69
CA GLN A 51 5.07 3.99 -12.92
C GLN A 51 4.20 5.24 -13.12
N LEU A 52 4.83 6.41 -13.28
CA LEU A 52 4.15 7.69 -13.48
C LEU A 52 3.77 8.01 -14.93
N VAL A 53 4.61 7.64 -15.88
CA VAL A 53 4.49 8.11 -17.28
C VAL A 53 3.86 7.06 -18.19
N LYS A 54 4.22 5.78 -18.02
CA LYS A 54 3.81 4.74 -18.96
C LYS A 54 2.37 4.31 -18.67
N LYS A 55 1.46 4.45 -19.64
CA LYS A 55 0.11 3.88 -19.50
C LYS A 55 0.16 2.34 -19.42
N PRO A 56 -0.59 1.70 -18.51
CA PRO A 56 -0.77 0.26 -18.48
C PRO A 56 -1.30 -0.27 -19.82
N ALA A 57 -0.94 -1.50 -20.18
CA ALA A 57 -1.58 -2.16 -21.32
C ALA A 57 -3.08 -2.37 -21.02
N ALA A 58 -3.96 -2.17 -22.02
CA ALA A 58 -5.40 -2.31 -21.85
C ALA A 58 -5.79 -3.70 -21.32
N GLU A 59 -5.13 -4.76 -21.83
CA GLU A 59 -5.31 -6.14 -21.37
C GLU A 59 -5.04 -6.31 -19.86
N SER A 60 -4.11 -5.53 -19.27
CA SER A 60 -3.81 -5.61 -17.84
C SER A 60 -4.94 -5.08 -16.95
N ALA A 61 -5.87 -4.28 -17.49
CA ALA A 61 -7.06 -3.85 -16.77
C ALA A 61 -8.13 -4.97 -16.69
N GLU A 62 -8.16 -5.83 -17.71
CA GLU A 62 -9.14 -6.91 -17.88
C GLU A 62 -8.67 -8.25 -17.31
N ARG A 63 -7.37 -8.53 -17.39
CA ARG A 63 -6.76 -9.79 -16.95
C ARG A 63 -5.45 -9.54 -16.19
N PRO A 64 -5.18 -10.26 -15.09
CA PRO A 64 -3.90 -10.16 -14.39
C PRO A 64 -2.77 -10.72 -15.25
N GLN A 65 -1.57 -10.14 -15.10
CA GLN A 65 -0.38 -10.64 -15.82
C GLN A 65 0.21 -11.90 -15.16
N GLY A 66 -0.23 -12.24 -13.96
CA GLY A 66 0.19 -13.41 -13.21
C GLY A 66 -0.37 -13.44 -11.80
N PHE A 67 -0.01 -14.49 -11.08
CA PHE A 67 -0.30 -14.68 -9.65
C PHE A 67 1.00 -14.62 -8.86
N LEU A 68 0.99 -13.93 -7.73
CA LEU A 68 2.14 -13.80 -6.86
C LEU A 68 1.77 -14.27 -5.46
N ALA A 69 2.49 -15.27 -4.94
CA ALA A 69 2.34 -15.66 -3.55
C ALA A 69 2.76 -14.51 -2.63
N HIS A 70 2.14 -14.41 -1.46
CA HIS A 70 2.48 -13.39 -0.45
C HIS A 70 3.98 -13.29 -0.17
N ARG A 71 4.67 -14.44 -0.05
CA ARG A 71 6.11 -14.51 0.18
C ARG A 71 6.94 -13.79 -0.89
N ASP A 72 6.42 -13.77 -2.10
CA ASP A 72 7.05 -13.17 -3.27
C ASP A 72 6.56 -11.74 -3.55
N ASN A 73 5.62 -11.23 -2.74
CA ASN A 73 5.11 -9.87 -2.77
C ASN A 73 6.13 -8.84 -2.26
N ARG A 74 7.21 -8.68 -3.04
CA ARG A 74 8.24 -7.67 -2.78
C ARG A 74 8.00 -6.46 -3.68
N TRP A 75 8.15 -5.26 -3.12
CA TRP A 75 7.94 -3.99 -3.81
C TRP A 75 8.70 -3.89 -5.14
N PHE A 76 9.94 -4.40 -5.20
CA PHE A 76 10.76 -4.38 -6.42
C PHE A 76 10.28 -5.35 -7.50
N ARG A 77 9.54 -6.42 -7.14
CA ARG A 77 8.92 -7.32 -8.13
C ARG A 77 7.62 -6.72 -8.64
N LEU A 78 6.77 -6.25 -7.73
CA LEU A 78 5.50 -5.61 -8.07
C LEU A 78 5.67 -4.45 -9.05
N ALA A 79 6.72 -3.64 -8.89
CA ALA A 79 6.96 -2.46 -9.71
C ALA A 79 7.20 -2.73 -11.20
N HIS A 80 7.38 -4.00 -11.61
CA HIS A 80 7.49 -4.38 -13.02
C HIS A 80 6.15 -4.78 -13.66
N TYR A 81 5.11 -5.01 -12.85
CA TYR A 81 3.78 -5.39 -13.30
C TYR A 81 2.86 -4.17 -13.42
N ASP A 82 1.98 -4.24 -14.40
CA ASP A 82 0.86 -3.34 -14.60
C ASP A 82 -0.40 -3.90 -13.93
N SER A 83 -0.53 -5.23 -13.83
CA SER A 83 -1.55 -5.87 -12.99
C SER A 83 -1.15 -7.27 -12.53
N VAL A 84 -1.46 -7.62 -11.27
CA VAL A 84 -1.09 -8.91 -10.66
C VAL A 84 -2.03 -9.25 -9.51
N VAL A 85 -2.42 -10.52 -9.40
CA VAL A 85 -3.17 -11.02 -8.24
C VAL A 85 -2.17 -11.50 -7.21
N VAL A 86 -2.32 -11.07 -5.96
CA VAL A 86 -1.41 -11.42 -4.87
C VAL A 86 -2.18 -12.07 -3.74
N SER A 87 -1.70 -13.21 -3.26
CA SER A 87 -2.29 -13.89 -2.11
C SER A 87 -2.00 -13.16 -0.79
N ASN A 88 -2.89 -13.30 0.19
CA ASN A 88 -2.63 -12.92 1.57
C ASN A 88 -1.63 -13.88 2.24
N ALA A 89 -1.17 -13.50 3.43
CA ALA A 89 -0.19 -14.28 4.20
C ALA A 89 -0.71 -15.67 4.58
N ASP A 90 -2.02 -15.79 4.83
CA ASP A 90 -2.66 -17.02 5.29
C ASP A 90 -3.08 -17.95 4.13
N GLY A 91 -2.94 -17.51 2.87
CA GLY A 91 -3.33 -18.25 1.67
C GLY A 91 -4.84 -18.37 1.43
N THR A 92 -5.66 -17.75 2.28
CA THR A 92 -7.13 -17.83 2.29
C THR A 92 -7.82 -16.78 1.41
N ALA A 93 -7.08 -15.78 0.93
CA ALA A 93 -7.63 -14.74 0.06
C ALA A 93 -6.57 -14.17 -0.87
N ALA A 94 -7.01 -13.45 -1.90
CA ALA A 94 -6.14 -12.69 -2.78
C ALA A 94 -6.75 -11.34 -3.20
N SER A 95 -5.87 -10.41 -3.54
CA SER A 95 -6.20 -9.07 -4.01
C SER A 95 -5.60 -8.82 -5.38
N TRP A 96 -6.35 -8.11 -6.24
CA TRP A 96 -5.87 -7.75 -7.57
C TRP A 96 -5.30 -6.33 -7.58
N TYR A 97 -3.98 -6.25 -7.70
CA TYR A 97 -3.28 -5.00 -7.90
C TYR A 97 -3.38 -4.57 -9.36
N LYS A 98 -3.87 -3.35 -9.58
CA LYS A 98 -3.91 -2.70 -10.89
C LYS A 98 -3.20 -1.36 -10.79
N ARG A 99 -2.26 -1.13 -11.69
CA ARG A 99 -1.52 0.13 -11.76
C ARG A 99 -2.39 1.20 -12.42
N ASP A 100 -2.51 2.34 -11.77
CA ASP A 100 -3.15 3.54 -12.29
C ASP A 100 -2.19 4.73 -12.14
N PRO A 101 -1.57 5.21 -13.25
CA PRO A 101 -0.62 6.33 -13.19
C PRO A 101 -1.25 7.63 -12.73
N ASP A 102 -2.52 7.87 -13.02
CA ASP A 102 -3.18 9.15 -12.70
C ASP A 102 -3.58 9.17 -11.22
N LYS A 103 -4.07 8.05 -10.69
CA LYS A 103 -4.26 7.85 -9.25
C LYS A 103 -2.93 7.92 -8.48
N LEU A 104 -1.86 7.35 -9.03
CA LEU A 104 -0.53 7.45 -8.42
C LEU A 104 -0.06 8.92 -8.33
N LYS A 105 -0.20 9.71 -9.42
CA LYS A 105 0.15 11.13 -9.42
C LYS A 105 -0.65 11.92 -8.39
N SER A 106 -1.96 11.71 -8.31
CA SER A 106 -2.82 12.43 -7.37
C SER A 106 -2.43 12.11 -5.92
N MET A 107 -2.21 10.83 -5.60
CA MET A 107 -1.79 10.40 -4.27
C MET A 107 -0.39 10.93 -3.90
N LEU A 108 0.54 10.99 -4.85
CA LEU A 108 1.86 11.58 -4.62
C LEU A 108 1.79 13.09 -4.38
N ALA A 109 0.95 13.80 -5.13
CA ALA A 109 0.74 15.23 -4.93
C ALA A 109 0.13 15.51 -3.55
N GLU A 110 -0.87 14.73 -3.16
CA GLU A 110 -1.51 14.81 -1.84
C GLU A 110 -0.52 14.48 -0.72
N ALA A 111 0.22 13.38 -0.84
CA ALA A 111 1.25 13.00 0.11
C ALA A 111 2.30 14.11 0.24
N GLY A 112 2.78 14.68 -0.87
CA GLY A 112 3.73 15.79 -0.86
C GLY A 112 3.20 17.02 -0.13
N LYS A 113 1.93 17.40 -0.39
CA LYS A 113 1.26 18.50 0.30
C LYS A 113 1.15 18.24 1.81
N LEU A 114 0.76 17.04 2.22
CA LEU A 114 0.66 16.66 3.63
C LEU A 114 2.02 16.68 4.33
N HIS A 115 3.07 16.16 3.69
CA HIS A 115 4.42 16.20 4.26
C HIS A 115 4.95 17.63 4.38
N ALA A 116 4.70 18.49 3.39
CA ALA A 116 5.06 19.91 3.48
C ALA A 116 4.31 20.62 4.61
N ASN A 117 3.01 20.33 4.77
CA ASN A 117 2.21 20.86 5.86
C ASN A 117 2.70 20.38 7.23
N LEU A 118 3.04 19.10 7.35
CA LEU A 118 3.59 18.50 8.57
C LEU A 118 4.94 19.14 8.91
N TYR A 119 5.83 19.27 7.93
CA TYR A 119 7.14 19.89 8.13
C TYR A 119 7.01 21.35 8.61
N ARG A 120 6.11 22.12 7.99
CA ARG A 120 5.84 23.51 8.36
C ARG A 120 5.25 23.66 9.77
N GLN A 121 4.41 22.71 10.19
CA GLN A 121 3.70 22.76 11.49
C GLN A 121 4.40 21.93 12.57
N TRP A 122 5.57 21.36 12.29
CA TRP A 122 6.21 20.38 13.16
C TRP A 122 6.53 20.95 14.55
N GLU A 123 7.04 22.18 14.63
CA GLU A 123 7.39 22.81 15.91
C GLU A 123 6.16 23.01 16.79
N GLU A 124 5.08 23.55 16.20
CA GLU A 124 3.82 23.78 16.89
C GLU A 124 3.19 22.46 17.35
N LEU A 125 3.10 21.47 16.46
CA LEU A 125 2.57 20.14 16.79
C LEU A 125 3.39 19.48 17.90
N SER A 126 4.72 19.52 17.80
CA SER A 126 5.62 18.97 18.81
C SER A 126 5.40 19.62 20.18
N GLU A 127 5.25 20.96 20.22
CA GLU A 127 4.98 21.68 21.46
C GLU A 127 3.60 21.35 22.04
N GLN A 128 2.55 21.30 21.20
CA GLN A 128 1.20 20.91 21.62
C GLN A 128 1.18 19.51 22.23
N TYR A 129 1.78 18.52 21.56
CA TYR A 129 1.86 17.15 22.07
C TYR A 129 2.68 17.05 23.37
N ARG A 130 3.78 17.80 23.49
CA ARG A 130 4.58 17.83 24.73
C ARG A 130 3.80 18.46 25.90
N LYS A 131 3.06 19.54 25.65
CA LYS A 131 2.20 20.19 26.66
C LYS A 131 1.05 19.28 27.09
N ALA A 132 0.45 18.55 26.15
CA ALA A 132 -0.64 17.61 26.42
C ALA A 132 -0.16 16.29 27.04
N LEU A 133 1.16 16.02 27.06
CA LEU A 133 1.72 14.75 27.54
C LEU A 133 1.20 14.33 28.93
N PRO A 134 1.16 15.21 29.95
CA PRO A 134 0.67 14.82 31.28
C PRO A 134 -0.80 14.41 31.27
N GLU A 135 -1.62 14.99 30.39
CA GLU A 135 -3.05 14.69 30.28
C GLU A 135 -3.26 13.36 29.54
N ILE A 136 -2.66 13.19 28.36
CA ILE A 136 -2.85 12.00 27.52
C ILE A 136 -2.26 10.72 28.15
N THR A 137 -1.30 10.85 29.07
CA THR A 137 -0.76 9.72 29.85
C THR A 137 -1.35 9.60 31.25
N SER A 138 -2.31 10.45 31.63
CA SER A 138 -2.91 10.40 32.97
C SER A 138 -3.87 9.23 33.12
N MET A 139 -3.90 8.62 34.31
CA MET A 139 -4.87 7.56 34.62
C MET A 139 -6.31 8.04 34.43
N GLU A 140 -6.60 9.30 34.74
CA GLU A 140 -7.92 9.91 34.59
C GLU A 140 -8.39 9.96 33.11
N ALA A 141 -7.52 10.36 32.18
CA ALA A 141 -7.85 10.36 30.75
C ALA A 141 -8.10 8.94 30.22
N TRP A 142 -7.36 7.95 30.72
CA TRP A 142 -7.56 6.55 30.37
C TRP A 142 -8.83 5.96 31.00
N LYS A 143 -9.13 6.27 32.27
CA LYS A 143 -10.40 5.91 32.92
C LYS A 143 -11.58 6.40 32.09
N LYS A 144 -11.56 7.65 31.62
CA LYS A 144 -12.59 8.20 30.73
C LYS A 144 -12.67 7.43 29.39
N THR A 145 -11.53 7.12 28.78
CA THR A 145 -11.48 6.39 27.50
C THR A 145 -12.08 4.97 27.62
N PHE A 146 -11.90 4.33 28.78
CA PHE A 146 -12.46 3.01 29.08
C PHE A 146 -13.84 3.04 29.75
N GLY A 147 -14.41 4.22 30.00
CA GLY A 147 -15.72 4.36 30.65
C GLY A 147 -15.74 4.04 32.15
N LEU A 148 -14.59 4.09 32.82
CA LEU A 148 -14.43 3.77 34.25
C LEU A 148 -14.63 4.98 35.17
N ALA A 149 -14.88 6.18 34.62
CA ALA A 149 -15.01 7.41 35.39
C ALA A 149 -16.36 7.53 36.15
N ASP A 150 -17.35 6.72 35.78
CA ASP A 150 -18.71 6.79 36.34
C ASP A 150 -18.95 5.81 37.53
N GLU A 151 -17.98 4.97 37.89
CA GLU A 151 -18.16 3.94 38.94
C GLU A 151 -17.70 4.36 40.36
N GLU A 152 -16.99 5.49 40.53
CA GLU A 152 -16.53 5.97 41.86
C GLU A 152 -17.54 6.89 42.57
N GLY A 153 -18.80 6.89 42.12
CA GLY A 153 -19.91 7.67 42.69
C GLY A 153 -20.96 6.84 43.43
N HIS A 154 -20.57 6.02 44.43
CA HIS A 154 -21.47 5.50 45.47
C HIS A 154 -20.74 5.19 46.77
#